data_AF-A0AB73GBB0-F1
#
_entry.id   AF-A0AB73GBB0-F1
#
_cell.length_a   1.000
_cell.length_b   1.000
_cell.length_c   1.000
_cell.angle_alpha   90.00
_cell.angle_beta   90.00
_cell.angle_gamma   90.00
#
_symmetry.space_group_name_H-M   'P 1'
#
loop_
_entity.id
_entity.type
_entity.pdbx_description
1 polymer ?
#
loop_
_entity_poly.entity_id
_entity_poly.type
_entity_poly.pdbx_seq_one_letter_code
_entity_poly.pdbx_strand_id
1 'polypeptide(L)'
;EEGYDDEYYIKNVFSKWVKENISDDNYLDDIVEELYDWELHQEKSLTYIDPYIKEFLSENPSDETLFLSDFYTSPSFIIDIIRNLDNNFPIKEGITSADIRLNKRSGRLFDFVKKNNNIQTDHWLHIGDNTWSDVKIPTEFGITSKLYCPESENNLRTERESLWNNDLKLINTLIKDLTKERTNSSLDESTLTGMQTTPFIVGFCSKIMEEALRAGCSKIYFFTREGEFFIKAYEKFVTEIKKNIPDLKLPEFEILEVSRLSTFSPSLQDVSIDEMMRVWSLYSNQSISALFKTLDIDIEIVRNFIDKYGLKDLEVIKYPWLDSRVISLFADEEFKITIFDTISIKKEIIIEYFNQKGINNNSGGNYCFVDVGWRGTIHDNIALLFPNVKFIGVYLGLQKFLNKQPENTSKFSFGPDLNNREEYSNYLDSVAPIEMITNSPTGSVTGYIREGDRIVAQRNIDSEENKTWYEFTCEFQEGLLSCISPFTKSVINYGLTSDKLREYSLQVWGVLLDGSSTSLTDAFNNLNHNETFGVGGFLKKDTIPSTFDILLSIFNKNKRLNLIEFVKQNQWEAGLNAKKNVTWINKKSLTLVARLAHYYKRHFYRR
;
A
#
# COMPACT_ATOMS: atom_id res chain seq x y z
N GLU A 1 -41.80 -4.96 -25.45
CA GLU A 1 -42.11 -5.40 -24.07
C GLU A 1 -42.76 -6.77 -24.15
N GLU A 2 -41.98 -7.84 -23.97
CA GLU A 2 -42.35 -9.23 -24.24
C GLU A 2 -43.23 -9.88 -23.15
N GLY A 3 -43.85 -9.07 -22.27
CA GLY A 3 -44.70 -9.55 -21.18
C GLY A 3 -43.95 -10.03 -19.91
N TYR A 4 -42.63 -9.85 -19.86
CA TYR A 4 -41.78 -10.19 -18.71
C TYR A 4 -41.62 -9.03 -17.71
N ASP A 5 -41.22 -9.36 -16.48
CA ASP A 5 -40.79 -8.38 -15.47
C ASP A 5 -39.30 -8.01 -15.64
N ASP A 6 -38.80 -7.03 -14.88
CA ASP A 6 -37.41 -6.53 -14.93
C ASP A 6 -36.42 -7.49 -14.24
N GLU A 7 -36.35 -8.71 -14.76
CA GLU A 7 -35.49 -9.78 -14.27
C GLU A 7 -34.36 -10.07 -15.27
N TYR A 8 -33.20 -10.45 -14.75
CA TYR A 8 -32.06 -10.85 -15.58
C TYR A 8 -31.42 -12.14 -15.06
N TYR A 9 -30.84 -12.89 -16.00
CA TYR A 9 -30.01 -14.05 -15.68
C TYR A 9 -28.54 -13.62 -15.68
N ILE A 10 -27.82 -13.84 -14.58
CA ILE A 10 -26.46 -13.30 -14.42
C ILE A 10 -25.48 -13.75 -15.50
N LYS A 11 -25.64 -14.96 -16.02
CA LYS A 11 -24.80 -15.47 -17.11
C LYS A 11 -24.95 -14.65 -18.40
N ASN A 12 -26.13 -14.09 -18.64
CA ASN A 12 -26.34 -13.15 -19.75
C ASN A 12 -25.63 -11.82 -19.50
N VAL A 13 -25.61 -11.36 -18.25
CA VAL A 13 -24.88 -10.15 -17.84
C VAL A 13 -23.38 -10.36 -18.03
N PHE A 14 -22.84 -11.48 -17.55
CA PHE A 14 -21.44 -11.85 -17.76
C PHE A 14 -21.11 -11.95 -19.25
N SER A 15 -21.92 -12.64 -20.06
CA SER A 15 -21.68 -12.73 -21.51
C SER A 15 -21.60 -11.36 -22.18
N LYS A 16 -22.51 -10.45 -21.83
CA LYS A 16 -22.47 -9.08 -22.36
C LYS A 16 -21.24 -8.32 -21.88
N TRP A 17 -20.94 -8.40 -20.59
CA TRP A 17 -19.79 -7.70 -19.99
C TRP A 17 -18.46 -8.19 -20.59
N VAL A 18 -18.26 -9.50 -20.73
CA VAL A 18 -17.05 -10.08 -21.34
C VAL A 18 -16.94 -9.64 -22.80
N LYS A 19 -18.00 -9.70 -23.60
CA LYS A 19 -18.00 -9.23 -25.00
C LYS A 19 -17.64 -7.76 -25.16
N GLU A 20 -18.02 -6.91 -24.19
CA GLU A 20 -17.72 -5.48 -24.24
C GLU A 20 -16.28 -5.14 -23.81
N ASN A 21 -15.64 -6.01 -23.01
CA ASN A 21 -14.36 -5.71 -22.37
C ASN A 21 -13.19 -6.61 -22.80
N ILE A 22 -13.46 -7.76 -23.41
CA ILE A 22 -12.46 -8.73 -23.86
C ILE A 22 -12.48 -8.79 -25.39
N SER A 23 -11.33 -8.53 -26.01
CA SER A 23 -11.21 -8.42 -27.47
C SER A 23 -10.98 -9.75 -28.20
N ASP A 24 -10.75 -10.85 -27.47
CA ASP A 24 -10.52 -12.17 -28.05
C ASP A 24 -11.79 -13.02 -27.96
N ASP A 25 -12.45 -13.21 -29.11
CA ASP A 25 -13.72 -13.94 -29.20
C ASP A 25 -13.57 -15.44 -28.92
N ASN A 26 -12.35 -16.01 -28.97
CA ASN A 26 -12.15 -17.46 -28.92
C ASN A 26 -12.40 -18.08 -27.55
N TYR A 27 -12.42 -17.28 -26.47
CA TYR A 27 -12.53 -17.76 -25.08
C TYR A 27 -13.70 -17.13 -24.31
N LEU A 28 -14.61 -16.43 -25.00
CA LEU A 28 -15.68 -15.68 -24.33
C LEU A 28 -16.57 -16.59 -23.47
N ASP A 29 -16.98 -17.73 -24.02
CA ASP A 29 -17.87 -18.66 -23.31
C ASP A 29 -17.16 -19.28 -22.10
N ASP A 30 -15.88 -19.66 -22.25
CA ASP A 30 -15.07 -20.21 -21.15
C ASP A 30 -14.94 -19.20 -19.99
N ILE A 31 -14.69 -17.92 -20.29
CA ILE A 31 -14.62 -16.86 -19.27
C ILE A 31 -15.97 -16.67 -18.59
N VAL A 32 -17.09 -16.75 -19.32
CA VAL A 32 -18.43 -16.62 -18.76
C VAL A 32 -18.75 -17.79 -17.82
N GLU A 33 -18.36 -19.02 -18.17
CA GLU A 33 -18.48 -20.17 -17.28
C GLU A 33 -17.61 -19.98 -16.03
N GLU A 34 -16.36 -19.53 -16.19
CA GLU A 34 -15.46 -19.29 -15.06
C GLU A 34 -16.03 -18.25 -14.08
N LEU A 35 -16.61 -17.15 -14.58
CA LEU A 35 -17.28 -16.15 -13.75
C LEU A 35 -18.53 -16.71 -13.04
N TYR A 36 -19.31 -17.55 -13.74
CA TYR A 36 -20.51 -18.17 -13.16
C TYR A 36 -20.15 -19.18 -12.06
N ASP A 37 -19.13 -19.99 -12.28
CA ASP A 37 -18.59 -20.91 -11.29
C ASP A 37 -17.99 -20.16 -10.11
N TRP A 38 -17.28 -19.05 -10.35
CA TRP A 38 -16.77 -18.18 -9.29
C TRP A 38 -17.90 -17.66 -8.40
N GLU A 39 -18.98 -17.15 -8.99
CA GLU A 39 -20.17 -16.69 -8.26
C GLU A 39 -20.76 -17.81 -7.38
N LEU A 40 -20.90 -19.03 -7.92
CA LEU A 40 -21.39 -20.18 -7.17
C LEU A 40 -20.50 -20.53 -5.97
N HIS A 41 -19.17 -20.49 -6.17
CA HIS A 41 -18.21 -20.77 -5.09
C HIS A 41 -18.26 -19.68 -4.01
N GLN A 42 -18.39 -18.41 -4.40
CA GLN A 42 -18.54 -17.30 -3.46
C GLN A 42 -19.82 -17.46 -2.63
N GLU A 43 -20.96 -17.68 -3.28
CA GLU A 43 -22.26 -17.90 -2.61
C GLU A 43 -22.21 -19.07 -1.63
N LYS A 44 -21.60 -20.20 -2.01
CA LYS A 44 -21.37 -21.35 -1.11
C LYS A 44 -20.50 -21.00 0.10
N SER A 45 -19.50 -20.13 -0.08
CA SER A 45 -18.56 -19.78 0.98
C SER A 45 -19.07 -18.74 1.97
N LEU A 46 -20.06 -17.93 1.56
CA LEU A 46 -20.59 -16.80 2.33
C LEU A 46 -21.99 -17.05 2.89
N THR A 47 -22.75 -17.97 2.29
CA THR A 47 -24.09 -18.34 2.75
C THR A 47 -24.02 -19.32 3.93
N TYR A 48 -24.97 -19.22 4.86
CA TYR A 48 -25.16 -20.18 5.95
C TYR A 48 -26.65 -20.41 6.18
N ILE A 49 -26.97 -21.52 6.85
CA ILE A 49 -28.35 -21.86 7.22
C ILE A 49 -28.75 -21.03 8.43
N ASP A 50 -29.84 -20.28 8.32
CA ASP A 50 -30.48 -19.58 9.45
C ASP A 50 -30.72 -20.60 10.59
N PRO A 51 -30.26 -20.32 11.82
CA PRO A 51 -30.34 -21.29 12.92
C PRO A 51 -31.78 -21.66 13.32
N TYR A 52 -32.78 -20.85 12.97
CA TYR A 52 -34.19 -21.05 13.34
C TYR A 52 -35.04 -21.67 12.23
N ILE A 53 -34.56 -21.72 10.98
CA ILE A 53 -35.41 -22.07 9.83
C ILE A 53 -35.95 -23.49 9.89
N LYS A 54 -35.14 -24.44 10.37
CA LYS A 54 -35.54 -25.86 10.44
C LYS A 54 -36.66 -26.08 11.45
N GLU A 55 -36.57 -25.44 12.62
CA GLU A 55 -37.61 -25.47 13.64
C GLU A 55 -38.90 -24.83 13.09
N PHE A 56 -38.78 -23.65 12.48
CA PHE A 56 -39.92 -22.96 11.89
C PHE A 56 -40.62 -23.79 10.80
N LEU A 57 -39.87 -24.43 9.90
CA LEU A 57 -40.45 -25.32 8.89
C LEU A 57 -41.13 -26.55 9.53
N SER A 58 -40.59 -27.09 10.63
CA SER A 58 -41.20 -28.23 11.33
C SER A 58 -42.54 -27.88 12.01
N GLU A 59 -42.72 -26.63 12.44
CA GLU A 59 -43.99 -26.11 12.96
C GLU A 59 -45.02 -25.83 11.85
N ASN A 60 -44.60 -25.87 10.59
CA ASN A 60 -45.40 -25.55 9.41
C ASN A 60 -45.30 -26.67 8.35
N PRO A 61 -45.75 -27.90 8.66
CA PRO A 61 -45.59 -29.04 7.77
C PRO A 61 -46.42 -28.88 6.48
N SER A 62 -45.87 -29.35 5.37
CA SER A 62 -46.54 -29.44 4.07
C SER A 62 -46.23 -30.78 3.40
N ASP A 63 -47.11 -31.22 2.50
CA ASP A 63 -46.87 -32.45 1.70
C ASP A 63 -45.67 -32.27 0.76
N GLU A 64 -45.52 -31.06 0.20
CA GLU A 64 -44.43 -30.66 -0.67
C GLU A 64 -43.89 -29.28 -0.25
N THR A 65 -42.57 -29.08 -0.33
CA THR A 65 -41.90 -27.82 0.00
C THR A 65 -41.00 -27.38 -1.15
N LEU A 66 -41.27 -26.20 -1.69
CA LEU A 66 -40.51 -25.56 -2.78
C LEU A 66 -39.91 -24.24 -2.29
N PHE A 67 -38.75 -23.84 -2.80
CA PHE A 67 -38.34 -22.44 -2.70
C PHE A 67 -38.94 -21.63 -3.85
N LEU A 68 -39.27 -20.37 -3.57
CA LEU A 68 -39.66 -19.37 -4.57
C LEU A 68 -38.85 -18.10 -4.33
N SER A 69 -37.83 -17.88 -5.17
CA SER A 69 -36.85 -16.82 -4.94
C SER A 69 -36.79 -15.83 -6.09
N ASP A 70 -36.82 -14.53 -5.75
CA ASP A 70 -36.42 -13.50 -6.70
C ASP A 70 -34.88 -13.49 -6.73
N PHE A 71 -34.29 -14.24 -7.64
CA PHE A 71 -32.85 -14.52 -7.68
C PHE A 71 -32.33 -14.56 -9.12
N TYR A 72 -31.10 -14.11 -9.30
CA TYR A 72 -30.50 -13.84 -10.61
C TYR A 72 -29.90 -15.08 -11.31
N THR A 73 -30.04 -16.28 -10.71
CA THR A 73 -29.53 -17.57 -11.25
C THR A 73 -30.62 -18.64 -11.37
N SER A 74 -30.24 -19.85 -11.77
CA SER A 74 -31.17 -20.97 -12.01
C SER A 74 -31.54 -21.70 -10.72
N PRO A 75 -32.64 -22.46 -10.70
CA PRO A 75 -32.99 -23.27 -9.54
C PRO A 75 -31.89 -24.26 -9.13
N SER A 76 -31.19 -24.85 -10.10
CA SER A 76 -30.06 -25.76 -9.86
C SER A 76 -28.93 -25.11 -9.06
N PHE A 77 -28.65 -23.82 -9.29
CA PHE A 77 -27.63 -23.06 -8.59
C PHE A 77 -27.96 -22.92 -7.10
N ILE A 78 -29.20 -22.57 -6.76
CA ILE A 78 -29.66 -22.47 -5.36
C ILE A 78 -29.65 -23.85 -4.69
N ILE A 79 -30.09 -24.90 -5.40
CA ILE A 79 -30.07 -26.27 -4.88
C ILE A 79 -28.64 -26.70 -4.55
N ASP A 80 -27.66 -26.34 -5.39
CA ASP A 80 -26.25 -26.64 -5.14
C ASP A 80 -25.71 -25.90 -3.90
N ILE A 81 -26.16 -24.68 -3.62
CA ILE A 81 -25.85 -23.96 -2.38
C ILE A 81 -26.48 -24.67 -1.18
N ILE A 82 -27.78 -24.96 -1.24
CA ILE A 82 -28.50 -25.64 -0.14
C ILE A 82 -27.85 -26.97 0.19
N ARG A 83 -27.53 -27.79 -0.81
CA ARG A 83 -26.90 -29.11 -0.61
C ARG A 83 -25.47 -29.02 -0.10
N ASN A 84 -24.74 -27.96 -0.46
CA ASN A 84 -23.40 -27.71 0.07
C ASN A 84 -23.44 -27.45 1.58
N LEU A 85 -24.47 -26.73 2.06
CA LEU A 85 -24.64 -26.39 3.47
C LEU A 85 -25.28 -27.52 4.28
N ASP A 86 -26.31 -28.17 3.73
CA ASP A 86 -26.96 -29.34 4.31
C ASP A 86 -27.63 -30.21 3.25
N ASN A 87 -27.03 -31.36 2.97
CA ASN A 87 -27.55 -32.32 2.00
C ASN A 87 -28.91 -32.92 2.39
N ASN A 88 -29.31 -32.84 3.66
CA ASN A 88 -30.59 -33.33 4.16
C ASN A 88 -31.63 -32.22 4.36
N PHE A 89 -31.36 -31.00 3.90
CA PHE A 89 -32.33 -29.92 3.98
C PHE A 89 -33.62 -30.30 3.23
N PRO A 90 -34.82 -30.00 3.76
CA PRO A 90 -36.09 -30.54 3.23
C PRO A 90 -36.48 -30.00 1.84
N ILE A 91 -35.81 -28.95 1.36
CA ILE A 91 -36.11 -28.32 0.06
C ILE A 91 -35.25 -28.96 -1.04
N LYS A 92 -35.90 -29.55 -2.04
CA LYS A 92 -35.22 -30.29 -3.12
C LYS A 92 -35.38 -29.66 -4.50
N GLU A 93 -36.33 -28.76 -4.65
CA GLU A 93 -36.69 -28.08 -5.89
C GLU A 93 -37.27 -26.71 -5.59
N GLY A 94 -37.38 -25.89 -6.63
CA GLY A 94 -37.92 -24.54 -6.52
C GLY A 94 -37.83 -23.78 -7.82
N ILE A 95 -38.21 -22.51 -7.76
CA ILE A 95 -38.34 -21.63 -8.92
C ILE A 95 -37.61 -20.33 -8.62
N THR A 96 -36.88 -19.83 -9.60
CA THR A 96 -36.22 -18.52 -9.55
C THR A 96 -36.86 -17.55 -10.54
N SER A 97 -36.88 -16.27 -10.17
CA SER A 97 -37.41 -15.21 -11.03
C SER A 97 -36.63 -15.08 -12.34
N ALA A 98 -35.30 -15.27 -12.35
CA ALA A 98 -34.49 -15.14 -13.56
C ALA A 98 -34.82 -16.18 -14.65
N ASP A 99 -35.24 -17.38 -14.26
CA ASP A 99 -35.57 -18.47 -15.19
C ASP A 99 -36.91 -18.19 -15.90
N ILE A 100 -37.89 -17.71 -15.14
CA ILE A 100 -39.24 -17.44 -15.64
C ILE A 100 -39.42 -15.99 -16.16
N ARG A 101 -38.48 -15.09 -15.78
CA ARG A 101 -38.52 -13.64 -15.96
C ARG A 101 -39.78 -12.98 -15.41
N LEU A 102 -40.28 -13.52 -14.30
CA LEU A 102 -41.43 -13.01 -13.54
C LEU A 102 -41.07 -12.98 -12.07
N ASN A 103 -41.49 -11.95 -11.33
CA ASN A 103 -41.17 -11.80 -9.92
C ASN A 103 -42.36 -11.80 -8.98
N LYS A 104 -42.07 -11.96 -7.69
CA LYS A 104 -43.09 -11.95 -6.63
C LYS A 104 -43.76 -10.58 -6.49
N ARG A 105 -43.01 -9.49 -6.71
CA ARG A 105 -43.50 -8.11 -6.54
C ARG A 105 -44.66 -7.79 -7.48
N SER A 106 -44.64 -8.27 -8.72
CA SER A 106 -45.71 -8.07 -9.70
C SER A 106 -46.92 -8.98 -9.45
N GLY A 107 -46.76 -10.03 -8.65
CA GLY A 107 -47.74 -11.09 -8.45
C GLY A 107 -47.79 -12.13 -9.56
N ARG A 108 -47.15 -11.88 -10.72
CA ARG A 108 -47.22 -12.75 -11.90
C ARG A 108 -46.55 -14.10 -11.67
N LEU A 109 -45.51 -14.14 -10.83
CA LEU A 109 -44.85 -15.39 -10.46
C LEU A 109 -45.80 -16.33 -9.70
N PHE A 110 -46.64 -15.81 -8.80
CA PHE A 110 -47.62 -16.64 -8.09
C PHE A 110 -48.68 -17.23 -9.04
N ASP A 111 -49.17 -16.44 -10.00
CA ASP A 111 -50.11 -16.91 -11.03
C ASP A 111 -49.47 -17.99 -11.93
N PHE A 112 -48.19 -17.80 -12.29
CA PHE A 112 -47.43 -18.79 -13.04
C PHE A 112 -47.33 -20.13 -12.28
N VAL A 113 -46.90 -20.10 -11.01
CA VAL A 113 -46.78 -21.32 -10.17
C VAL A 113 -48.14 -22.00 -10.00
N LYS A 114 -49.19 -21.23 -9.70
CA LYS A 114 -50.55 -21.74 -9.58
C LYS A 114 -50.98 -22.54 -10.82
N LYS A 115 -50.75 -21.97 -12.01
CA LYS A 115 -51.14 -22.59 -13.29
C LYS A 115 -50.28 -23.79 -13.65
N ASN A 116 -48.96 -23.68 -13.46
CA ASN A 116 -48.01 -24.70 -13.89
C ASN A 116 -48.00 -25.93 -12.97
N ASN A 117 -48.22 -25.73 -11.67
CA ASN A 117 -48.22 -26.80 -10.67
C ASN A 117 -49.64 -27.29 -10.31
N ASN A 118 -50.68 -26.68 -10.89
CA ASN A 118 -52.10 -27.00 -10.63
C ASN A 118 -52.46 -26.98 -9.13
N ILE A 119 -51.93 -25.99 -8.40
CA ILE A 119 -52.11 -25.82 -6.95
C ILE A 119 -53.29 -24.88 -6.69
N GLN A 120 -54.17 -25.25 -5.76
CA GLN A 120 -55.21 -24.34 -5.26
C GLN A 120 -54.61 -23.40 -4.22
N THR A 121 -54.97 -22.11 -4.26
CA THR A 121 -54.34 -21.08 -3.43
C THR A 121 -54.62 -21.26 -1.94
N ASP A 122 -55.76 -21.86 -1.58
CA ASP A 122 -56.13 -22.22 -0.21
C ASP A 122 -55.35 -23.42 0.36
N HIS A 123 -54.69 -24.20 -0.50
CA HIS A 123 -53.79 -25.30 -0.12
C HIS A 123 -52.31 -24.87 -0.15
N TRP A 124 -52.04 -23.58 -0.40
CA TRP A 124 -50.69 -23.03 -0.46
C TRP A 124 -50.40 -22.18 0.78
N LEU A 125 -49.37 -22.58 1.52
CA LEU A 125 -48.70 -21.75 2.52
C LEU A 125 -47.44 -21.12 1.92
N HIS A 126 -47.39 -19.80 1.83
CA HIS A 126 -46.20 -19.05 1.43
C HIS A 126 -45.48 -18.49 2.65
N ILE A 127 -44.17 -18.69 2.72
CA ILE A 127 -43.30 -18.25 3.82
C ILE A 127 -42.20 -17.37 3.24
N GLY A 128 -42.00 -16.18 3.82
CA GLY A 128 -40.87 -15.32 3.44
C GLY A 128 -40.68 -14.16 4.40
N ASP A 129 -39.62 -13.39 4.20
CA ASP A 129 -39.14 -12.34 5.09
C ASP A 129 -39.63 -10.93 4.71
N ASN A 130 -40.16 -10.77 3.49
CA ASN A 130 -40.61 -9.48 3.00
C ASN A 130 -42.13 -9.29 3.16
N THR A 131 -42.51 -8.25 3.89
CA THR A 131 -43.94 -7.92 4.13
C THR A 131 -44.74 -7.62 2.86
N TRP A 132 -44.10 -7.11 1.80
CA TRP A 132 -44.77 -6.81 0.53
C TRP A 132 -44.84 -8.04 -0.37
N SER A 133 -43.69 -8.59 -0.78
CA SER A 133 -43.63 -9.67 -1.77
C SER A 133 -44.03 -11.04 -1.23
N ASP A 134 -43.87 -11.28 0.06
CA ASP A 134 -44.08 -12.60 0.67
C ASP A 134 -45.26 -12.66 1.65
N VAL A 135 -45.92 -11.53 1.91
CA VAL A 135 -47.14 -11.51 2.74
C VAL A 135 -48.28 -10.84 2.01
N LYS A 136 -48.16 -9.56 1.69
CA LYS A 136 -49.27 -8.79 1.15
C LYS A 136 -49.72 -9.31 -0.23
N ILE A 137 -48.81 -9.39 -1.19
CA ILE A 137 -49.13 -9.85 -2.56
C ILE A 137 -49.72 -11.28 -2.56
N PRO A 138 -49.07 -12.31 -1.99
CA PRO A 138 -49.65 -13.67 -1.99
C PRO A 138 -51.00 -13.72 -1.28
N THR A 139 -51.20 -12.96 -0.19
CA THR A 139 -52.51 -12.86 0.48
C THR A 139 -53.60 -12.29 -0.44
N GLU A 140 -53.28 -11.28 -1.25
CA GLU A 140 -54.21 -10.72 -2.27
C GLU A 140 -54.55 -11.75 -3.36
N PHE A 141 -53.68 -12.73 -3.61
CA PHE A 141 -53.92 -13.88 -4.49
C PHE A 141 -54.69 -15.04 -3.83
N GLY A 142 -55.07 -14.89 -2.55
CA GLY A 142 -55.77 -15.92 -1.79
C GLY A 142 -54.86 -17.03 -1.26
N ILE A 143 -53.55 -16.78 -1.19
CA ILE A 143 -52.53 -17.70 -0.65
C ILE A 143 -52.36 -17.41 0.85
N THR A 144 -52.34 -18.46 1.67
CA THR A 144 -52.04 -18.29 3.11
C THR A 144 -50.58 -17.89 3.26
N SER A 145 -50.30 -16.77 3.93
CA SER A 145 -48.93 -16.23 4.01
C SER A 145 -48.45 -16.12 5.46
N LYS A 146 -47.17 -16.44 5.72
CA LYS A 146 -46.50 -16.27 7.01
C LYS A 146 -45.20 -15.50 6.86
N LEU A 147 -45.04 -14.46 7.69
CA LEU A 147 -43.79 -13.72 7.79
C LEU A 147 -42.77 -14.52 8.60
N TYR A 148 -41.60 -14.77 8.03
CA TYR A 148 -40.44 -15.35 8.68
C TYR A 148 -39.32 -14.32 8.78
N CYS A 149 -39.16 -13.73 9.96
CA CYS A 149 -38.17 -12.66 10.18
C CYS A 149 -37.64 -12.73 11.63
N PRO A 150 -36.78 -13.72 11.96
CA PRO A 150 -36.15 -13.80 13.27
C PRO A 150 -35.37 -12.51 13.59
N GLU A 151 -35.58 -11.93 14.77
CA GLU A 151 -35.02 -10.62 15.10
C GLU A 151 -33.48 -10.59 15.03
N SER A 152 -32.80 -11.63 15.53
CA SER A 152 -31.34 -11.74 15.52
C SER A 152 -30.77 -11.78 14.10
N GLU A 153 -31.31 -12.63 13.21
CA GLU A 153 -30.85 -12.75 11.82
C GLU A 153 -31.21 -11.51 10.99
N ASN A 154 -32.39 -10.92 11.22
CA ASN A 154 -32.77 -9.67 10.57
C ASN A 154 -31.86 -8.50 10.98
N ASN A 155 -31.42 -8.46 12.24
CA ASN A 155 -30.44 -7.48 12.70
C ASN A 155 -29.07 -7.68 12.03
N LEU A 156 -28.59 -8.93 11.89
CA LEU A 156 -27.35 -9.24 11.16
C LEU A 156 -27.44 -8.85 9.69
N ARG A 157 -28.55 -9.14 9.01
CA ARG A 157 -28.80 -8.73 7.62
C ARG A 157 -28.72 -7.21 7.47
N THR A 158 -29.43 -6.49 8.34
CA THR A 158 -29.45 -5.01 8.34
C THR A 158 -28.07 -4.42 8.60
N GLU A 159 -27.29 -5.03 9.50
CA GLU A 159 -25.91 -4.63 9.75
C GLU A 159 -25.03 -4.82 8.51
N ARG A 160 -25.09 -5.99 7.86
CA ARG A 160 -24.34 -6.28 6.62
C ARG A 160 -24.70 -5.31 5.49
N GLU A 161 -25.99 -5.02 5.28
CA GLU A 161 -26.46 -4.02 4.31
C GLU A 161 -25.93 -2.62 4.61
N SER A 162 -25.84 -2.26 5.90
CA SER A 162 -25.22 -1.00 6.31
C SER A 162 -23.72 -0.96 6.05
N LEU A 163 -23.00 -2.08 6.16
CA LEU A 163 -21.57 -2.16 5.90
C LEU A 163 -21.26 -2.14 4.40
N TRP A 164 -22.10 -2.78 3.57
CA TRP A 164 -21.92 -2.82 2.11
C TRP A 164 -21.85 -1.43 1.48
N ASN A 165 -22.64 -0.49 2.00
CA ASN A 165 -22.70 0.88 1.48
C ASN A 165 -21.63 1.80 2.07
N ASN A 166 -20.71 1.29 2.90
CA ASN A 166 -19.71 2.11 3.60
C ASN A 166 -18.40 1.33 3.86
N ASP A 167 -17.48 1.41 2.90
CA ASP A 167 -16.17 0.75 2.97
C ASP A 167 -15.40 1.10 4.25
N LEU A 168 -15.43 2.37 4.71
CA LEU A 168 -14.75 2.77 5.96
C LEU A 168 -15.29 2.03 7.18
N LYS A 169 -16.62 1.95 7.30
CA LYS A 169 -17.28 1.25 8.42
C LYS A 169 -16.99 -0.24 8.34
N LEU A 170 -17.06 -0.83 7.14
CA LEU A 170 -16.72 -2.22 6.89
C LEU A 170 -15.28 -2.54 7.32
N ILE A 171 -14.28 -1.80 6.82
CA ILE A 171 -12.86 -2.02 7.14
C ILE A 171 -12.61 -1.90 8.65
N ASN A 172 -13.22 -0.89 9.29
CA ASN A 172 -13.13 -0.70 10.74
C ASN A 172 -13.71 -1.88 11.52
N THR A 173 -14.86 -2.42 11.10
CA THR A 173 -15.48 -3.59 11.72
C THR A 173 -14.59 -4.81 11.55
N LEU A 174 -14.12 -5.08 10.32
CA LEU A 174 -13.25 -6.22 10.02
C LEU A 174 -11.98 -6.20 10.89
N ILE A 175 -11.31 -5.05 11.03
CA ILE A 175 -10.08 -4.99 11.83
C ILE A 175 -10.36 -5.09 13.34
N LYS A 176 -11.51 -4.59 13.81
CA LYS A 176 -11.93 -4.74 15.20
C LYS A 176 -12.22 -6.20 15.55
N ASP A 177 -12.88 -6.92 14.65
CA ASP A 177 -13.19 -8.34 14.88
C ASP A 177 -11.90 -9.17 14.93
N LEU A 178 -10.99 -8.95 13.97
CA LEU A 178 -9.69 -9.61 13.93
C LEU A 178 -8.83 -9.33 15.16
N THR A 179 -8.87 -8.11 15.68
CA THR A 179 -8.11 -7.74 16.88
C THR A 179 -8.76 -8.30 18.15
N LYS A 180 -10.09 -8.24 18.27
CA LYS A 180 -10.84 -8.75 19.43
C LYS A 180 -10.63 -10.23 19.66
N GLU A 181 -10.68 -11.05 18.61
CA GLU A 181 -10.44 -12.51 18.69
C GLU A 181 -9.08 -12.85 19.30
N ARG A 182 -8.09 -11.97 19.11
CA ARG A 182 -6.68 -12.18 19.49
C ARG A 182 -6.27 -11.47 20.77
N THR A 183 -7.01 -10.44 21.21
CA THR A 183 -6.79 -9.76 22.50
C THR A 183 -7.17 -10.56 23.74
N ASN A 184 -7.65 -11.81 23.58
CA ASN A 184 -7.85 -12.72 24.71
C ASN A 184 -6.54 -13.12 25.42
N SER A 185 -5.39 -12.84 24.82
CA SER A 185 -4.05 -12.87 25.44
C SER A 185 -3.56 -11.45 25.74
N SER A 186 -2.77 -11.26 26.82
CA SER A 186 -2.12 -9.99 27.17
C SER A 186 -1.04 -9.61 26.15
N LEU A 187 -1.45 -9.08 25.01
CA LEU A 187 -0.57 -8.61 23.94
C LEU A 187 0.07 -7.27 24.34
N ASP A 188 1.30 -7.04 23.87
CA ASP A 188 1.98 -5.75 23.99
C ASP A 188 1.27 -4.66 23.15
N GLU A 189 1.38 -3.40 23.57
CA GLU A 189 0.79 -2.25 22.87
C GLU A 189 1.30 -2.12 21.43
N SER A 190 2.58 -2.40 21.18
CA SER A 190 3.20 -2.33 19.85
C SER A 190 2.58 -3.35 18.90
N THR A 191 2.36 -4.57 19.38
CA THR A 191 1.73 -5.67 18.62
C THR A 191 0.30 -5.28 18.24
N LEU A 192 -0.50 -4.79 19.19
CA LEU A 192 -1.88 -4.38 18.94
C LEU A 192 -1.95 -3.23 17.93
N THR A 193 -1.07 -2.24 18.05
CA THR A 193 -0.98 -1.11 17.10
C THR A 193 -0.58 -1.61 15.70
N GLY A 194 0.34 -2.56 15.63
CA GLY A 194 0.72 -3.25 14.39
C GLY A 194 -0.47 -3.93 13.72
N MET A 195 -1.26 -4.68 14.49
CA MET A 195 -2.49 -5.31 13.99
C MET A 195 -3.47 -4.29 13.42
N GLN A 196 -3.74 -3.19 14.13
CA GLN A 196 -4.64 -2.13 13.67
C GLN A 196 -4.16 -1.43 12.40
N THR A 197 -2.85 -1.47 12.13
CA THR A 197 -2.22 -0.88 10.94
C THR A 197 -2.34 -1.78 9.70
N THR A 198 -2.81 -3.02 9.84
CA THR A 198 -2.90 -4.01 8.73
C THR A 198 -3.57 -3.49 7.46
N PRO A 199 -4.71 -2.76 7.50
CA PRO A 199 -5.36 -2.27 6.28
C PRO A 199 -4.47 -1.36 5.44
N PHE A 200 -3.59 -0.58 6.09
CA PHE A 200 -2.64 0.31 5.41
C PHE A 200 -1.65 -0.47 4.55
N ILE A 201 -1.08 -1.55 5.10
CA ILE A 201 -0.09 -2.36 4.40
C ILE A 201 -0.75 -3.28 3.37
N VAL A 202 -1.91 -3.87 3.66
CA VAL A 202 -2.65 -4.69 2.69
C VAL A 202 -3.14 -3.84 1.51
N GLY A 203 -3.57 -2.60 1.75
CA GLY A 203 -3.89 -1.64 0.70
C GLY A 203 -2.69 -1.33 -0.20
N PHE A 204 -1.50 -1.16 0.40
CA PHE A 204 -0.26 -0.99 -0.36
C PHE A 204 0.12 -2.24 -1.17
N CYS A 205 0.04 -3.44 -0.59
CA CYS A 205 0.23 -4.71 -1.32
C CYS A 205 -0.74 -4.86 -2.49
N SER A 206 -2.01 -4.48 -2.30
CA SER A 206 -3.02 -4.48 -3.36
C SER A 206 -2.61 -3.52 -4.49
N LYS A 207 -2.16 -2.30 -4.15
CA LYS A 207 -1.67 -1.33 -5.15
C LYS A 207 -0.46 -1.85 -5.92
N ILE A 208 0.49 -2.51 -5.26
CA ILE A 208 1.68 -3.12 -5.89
C ILE A 208 1.24 -4.17 -6.91
N MET A 209 0.34 -5.08 -6.52
CA MET A 209 -0.17 -6.13 -7.39
C MET A 209 -0.94 -5.55 -8.58
N GLU A 210 -1.85 -4.60 -8.34
CA GLU A 210 -2.67 -3.96 -9.36
C GLU A 210 -1.83 -3.24 -10.43
N GLU A 211 -0.85 -2.42 -10.02
CA GLU A 211 -0.01 -1.69 -10.98
C GLU A 211 0.99 -2.62 -11.69
N ALA A 212 1.51 -3.64 -11.01
CA ALA A 212 2.39 -4.62 -11.64
C ALA A 212 1.66 -5.45 -12.71
N LEU A 213 0.43 -5.89 -12.43
CA LEU A 213 -0.41 -6.60 -13.40
C LEU A 213 -0.83 -5.70 -14.56
N ARG A 214 -1.30 -4.48 -14.27
CA ARG A 214 -1.71 -3.50 -15.29
C ARG A 214 -0.58 -3.18 -16.27
N ALA A 215 0.65 -3.07 -15.76
CA ALA A 215 1.80 -2.79 -16.60
C ALA A 215 2.43 -4.04 -17.24
N GLY A 216 1.91 -5.24 -16.98
CA GLY A 216 2.48 -6.49 -17.49
C GLY A 216 3.92 -6.73 -17.00
N CYS A 217 4.19 -6.40 -15.74
CA CYS A 217 5.52 -6.57 -15.16
C CYS A 217 5.86 -8.05 -15.02
N SER A 218 7.06 -8.45 -15.42
CA SER A 218 7.54 -9.83 -15.25
C SER A 218 8.03 -10.09 -13.82
N LYS A 219 8.55 -9.06 -13.16
CA LYS A 219 9.10 -9.14 -11.81
C LYS A 219 8.85 -7.88 -10.99
N ILE A 220 8.71 -8.04 -9.67
CA ILE A 220 8.60 -6.99 -8.66
C ILE A 220 9.84 -7.02 -7.77
N TYR A 221 10.56 -5.91 -7.68
CA TYR A 221 11.72 -5.75 -6.83
C TYR A 221 11.41 -4.84 -5.65
N PHE A 222 11.63 -5.35 -4.44
CA PHE A 222 11.54 -4.59 -3.21
C PHE A 222 12.93 -4.06 -2.85
N PHE A 223 13.08 -2.74 -2.72
CA PHE A 223 14.37 -2.15 -2.35
C PHE A 223 14.71 -2.45 -0.89
N THR A 224 15.98 -2.71 -0.58
CA THR A 224 16.45 -2.99 0.78
C THR A 224 16.14 -1.89 1.79
N ARG A 225 16.28 -2.20 3.09
CA ARG A 225 15.76 -1.46 4.25
C ARG A 225 14.27 -1.71 4.43
N GLU A 226 13.40 -0.79 4.01
CA GLU A 226 11.96 -0.89 4.27
C GLU A 226 11.30 -2.00 3.43
N GLY A 227 11.83 -2.27 2.23
CA GLY A 227 11.31 -3.34 1.37
C GLY A 227 11.51 -4.76 1.91
N GLU A 228 12.41 -4.97 2.87
CA GLU A 228 12.55 -6.27 3.55
C GLU A 228 11.36 -6.61 4.44
N PHE A 229 10.67 -5.59 4.96
CA PHE A 229 9.37 -5.78 5.60
C PHE A 229 8.27 -5.96 4.54
N PHE A 230 8.23 -5.10 3.51
CA PHE A 230 7.18 -5.16 2.50
C PHE A 230 7.17 -6.48 1.71
N ILE A 231 8.31 -7.10 1.43
CA ILE A 231 8.34 -8.40 0.75
C ILE A 231 7.70 -9.49 1.60
N LYS A 232 7.89 -9.49 2.93
CA LYS A 232 7.25 -10.44 3.85
C LYS A 232 5.75 -10.23 3.91
N ALA A 233 5.32 -8.97 3.92
CA ALA A 233 3.92 -8.60 3.88
C ALA A 233 3.26 -9.04 2.55
N TYR A 234 3.93 -8.74 1.44
CA TYR A 234 3.48 -9.10 0.09
C TYR A 234 3.43 -10.61 -0.12
N GLU A 235 4.40 -11.37 0.39
CA GLU A 235 4.40 -12.83 0.35
C GLU A 235 3.16 -13.41 1.06
N LYS A 236 2.82 -12.93 2.25
CA LYS A 236 1.60 -13.36 2.97
C LYS A 236 0.33 -12.98 2.23
N PHE A 237 0.29 -11.77 1.66
CA PHE A 237 -0.82 -11.28 0.85
C PHE A 237 -1.03 -12.16 -0.39
N VAL A 238 0.01 -12.34 -1.21
CA VAL A 238 -0.03 -13.15 -2.43
C VAL A 238 -0.33 -14.62 -2.14
N THR A 239 0.20 -15.17 -1.05
CA THR A 239 -0.11 -16.55 -0.64
C THR A 239 -1.60 -16.72 -0.37
N GLU A 240 -2.23 -15.78 0.33
CA GLU A 240 -3.68 -15.84 0.56
C GLU A 240 -4.47 -15.62 -0.74
N ILE A 241 -4.04 -14.69 -1.62
CA ILE A 241 -4.66 -14.50 -2.94
C ILE A 241 -4.62 -15.82 -3.73
N LYS A 242 -3.46 -16.46 -3.86
CA LYS A 242 -3.29 -17.72 -4.60
C LYS A 242 -4.07 -18.89 -3.98
N LYS A 243 -4.29 -18.89 -2.67
CA LYS A 243 -5.11 -19.92 -2.02
C LYS A 243 -6.58 -19.85 -2.47
N ASN A 244 -7.07 -18.64 -2.76
CA ASN A 244 -8.45 -18.41 -3.19
C ASN A 244 -8.55 -18.34 -4.73
N ILE A 245 -7.48 -17.97 -5.43
CA ILE A 245 -7.40 -17.89 -6.90
C ILE A 245 -6.11 -18.60 -7.39
N PRO A 246 -6.07 -19.95 -7.42
CA PRO A 246 -4.85 -20.72 -7.69
C PRO A 246 -4.22 -20.46 -9.06
N ASP A 247 -5.05 -20.20 -10.07
CA ASP A 247 -4.61 -20.03 -11.46
C ASP A 247 -4.13 -18.60 -11.78
N LEU A 248 -4.20 -17.67 -10.80
CA LEU A 248 -3.73 -16.30 -10.98
C LEU A 248 -2.21 -16.26 -11.17
N LYS A 249 -1.80 -15.91 -12.39
CA LYS A 249 -0.40 -15.65 -12.72
C LYS A 249 0.02 -14.31 -12.15
N LEU A 250 0.89 -14.35 -11.16
CA LEU A 250 1.47 -13.17 -10.52
C LEU A 250 2.95 -13.04 -10.90
N PRO A 251 3.46 -11.81 -11.06
CA PRO A 251 4.89 -11.58 -11.29
C PRO A 251 5.73 -12.21 -10.19
N GLU A 252 6.92 -12.70 -10.56
CA GLU A 252 7.91 -13.07 -9.55
C GLU A 252 8.27 -11.86 -8.69
N PHE A 253 8.75 -12.09 -7.47
CA PHE A 253 9.22 -11.00 -6.63
C PHE A 253 10.46 -11.37 -5.83
N GLU A 254 11.35 -10.40 -5.64
CA GLU A 254 12.55 -10.57 -4.83
C GLU A 254 13.04 -9.25 -4.22
N ILE A 255 14.00 -9.34 -3.31
CA ILE A 255 14.73 -8.18 -2.82
C ILE A 255 15.77 -7.75 -3.86
N LEU A 256 15.85 -6.44 -4.06
CA LEU A 256 16.92 -5.79 -4.80
C LEU A 256 17.74 -4.93 -3.83
N GLU A 257 18.98 -5.34 -3.63
CA GLU A 257 19.93 -4.70 -2.73
C GLU A 257 20.48 -3.40 -3.35
N VAL A 258 19.83 -2.28 -3.01
CA VAL A 258 20.15 -0.94 -3.53
C VAL A 258 19.97 0.14 -2.46
N SER A 259 20.71 1.23 -2.61
CA SER A 259 20.49 2.47 -1.87
C SER A 259 20.74 3.68 -2.77
N ARG A 260 20.41 4.88 -2.29
CA ARG A 260 20.79 6.11 -3.01
C ARG A 260 22.30 6.21 -3.19
N LEU A 261 23.07 5.79 -2.17
CA LEU A 261 24.53 5.81 -2.22
C LEU A 261 25.07 4.84 -3.28
N SER A 262 24.58 3.59 -3.29
CA SER A 262 25.08 2.57 -4.20
C SER A 262 24.68 2.80 -5.66
N THR A 263 23.58 3.53 -5.90
CA THR A 263 23.04 3.74 -7.26
C THR A 263 23.37 5.10 -7.86
N PHE A 264 23.63 6.14 -7.06
CA PHE A 264 23.82 7.49 -7.58
C PHE A 264 25.07 7.62 -8.45
N SER A 265 26.25 7.35 -7.88
CA SER A 265 27.54 7.50 -8.58
C SER A 265 27.60 6.71 -9.89
N PRO A 266 27.20 5.42 -9.94
CA PRO A 266 27.21 4.65 -11.19
C PRO A 266 26.22 5.13 -12.26
N SER A 267 25.14 5.81 -11.85
CA SER A 267 24.09 6.30 -12.75
C SER A 267 24.42 7.62 -13.45
N LEU A 268 25.54 8.25 -13.09
CA LEU A 268 25.97 9.49 -13.71
C LEU A 268 26.24 9.30 -15.20
N GLN A 269 25.69 10.18 -16.03
CA GLN A 269 25.88 10.13 -17.48
C GLN A 269 27.15 10.88 -17.90
N ASP A 270 27.52 11.93 -17.15
CA ASP A 270 28.76 12.67 -17.28
C ASP A 270 29.22 13.23 -15.92
N VAL A 271 30.35 13.94 -15.92
CA VAL A 271 30.88 14.66 -14.75
C VAL A 271 30.61 16.15 -14.94
N SER A 272 29.39 16.57 -14.62
CA SER A 272 28.93 17.95 -14.80
C SER A 272 28.21 18.51 -13.58
N ILE A 273 28.09 19.83 -13.53
CA ILE A 273 27.25 20.52 -12.55
C ILE A 273 25.79 20.07 -12.69
N ASP A 274 25.31 19.88 -13.92
CA ASP A 274 23.92 19.49 -14.20
C ASP A 274 23.60 18.11 -13.62
N GLU A 275 24.50 17.15 -13.74
CA GLU A 275 24.34 15.84 -13.09
C GLU A 275 24.39 15.97 -11.54
N MET A 276 25.26 16.82 -11.01
CA MET A 276 25.34 17.05 -9.55
C MET A 276 24.11 17.76 -8.99
N MET A 277 23.34 18.48 -9.82
CA MET A 277 22.05 19.05 -9.42
C MET A 277 21.08 17.99 -8.89
N ARG A 278 21.23 16.72 -9.29
CA ARG A 278 20.43 15.60 -8.76
C ARG A 278 20.59 15.42 -7.25
N VAL A 279 21.74 15.80 -6.69
CA VAL A 279 22.02 15.82 -5.24
C VAL A 279 21.84 17.22 -4.67
N TRP A 280 22.35 18.23 -5.35
CA TRP A 280 22.35 19.62 -4.89
C TRP A 280 20.96 20.27 -4.83
N SER A 281 19.98 19.78 -5.60
CA SER A 281 18.59 20.23 -5.49
C SER A 281 17.98 19.89 -4.12
N LEU A 282 18.42 18.79 -3.49
CA LEU A 282 18.05 18.39 -2.13
C LEU A 282 19.01 19.00 -1.08
N TYR A 283 20.32 18.96 -1.33
CA TYR A 283 21.37 19.41 -0.43
C TYR A 283 22.08 20.66 -0.97
N SER A 284 21.38 21.79 -0.89
CA SER A 284 21.87 23.09 -1.41
C SER A 284 23.04 23.71 -0.64
N ASN A 285 23.47 23.08 0.46
CA ASN A 285 24.69 23.44 1.19
C ASN A 285 25.47 22.15 1.37
N GLN A 286 26.66 22.07 0.81
CA GLN A 286 27.45 20.86 0.81
C GLN A 286 28.94 21.19 0.79
N SER A 287 29.75 20.42 1.51
CA SER A 287 31.20 20.46 1.38
C SER A 287 31.68 19.54 0.26
N ILE A 288 32.89 19.79 -0.25
CA ILE A 288 33.50 18.92 -1.25
C ILE A 288 33.70 17.50 -0.71
N SER A 289 34.07 17.36 0.57
CA SER A 289 34.16 16.04 1.22
C SER A 289 32.81 15.30 1.27
N ALA A 290 31.71 15.99 1.58
CA ALA A 290 30.38 15.37 1.58
C ALA A 290 29.92 14.97 0.17
N LEU A 291 30.31 15.74 -0.86
CA LEU A 291 30.07 15.38 -2.26
C LEU A 291 30.82 14.10 -2.64
N PHE A 292 32.13 14.03 -2.39
CA PHE A 292 32.92 12.84 -2.75
C PHE A 292 32.51 11.61 -1.94
N LYS A 293 32.08 11.78 -0.69
CA LYS A 293 31.44 10.70 0.07
C LYS A 293 30.12 10.22 -0.55
N THR A 294 29.34 11.13 -1.15
CA THR A 294 28.12 10.79 -1.89
C THR A 294 28.42 10.06 -3.21
N LEU A 295 29.55 10.39 -3.85
CA LEU A 295 30.06 9.68 -5.03
C LEU A 295 30.78 8.37 -4.66
N ASP A 296 30.99 8.14 -3.36
CA ASP A 296 31.79 7.06 -2.79
C ASP A 296 33.24 7.04 -3.35
N ILE A 297 33.79 8.21 -3.63
CA ILE A 297 35.15 8.38 -4.16
C ILE A 297 36.04 8.87 -3.02
N ASP A 298 37.21 8.24 -2.85
CA ASP A 298 38.21 8.71 -1.91
C ASP A 298 38.69 10.11 -2.33
N ILE A 299 38.56 11.07 -1.41
CA ILE A 299 38.93 12.46 -1.66
C ILE A 299 40.42 12.61 -1.98
N GLU A 300 41.26 11.68 -1.54
CA GLU A 300 42.70 11.71 -1.85
C GLU A 300 42.98 11.55 -3.35
N ILE A 301 42.11 10.85 -4.10
CA ILE A 301 42.22 10.69 -5.57
C ILE A 301 42.15 12.05 -6.27
N VAL A 302 41.43 13.00 -5.69
CA VAL A 302 41.12 14.31 -6.29
C VAL A 302 41.78 15.47 -5.56
N ARG A 303 42.63 15.17 -4.57
CA ARG A 303 43.32 16.14 -3.69
C ARG A 303 43.98 17.28 -4.46
N ASN A 304 44.74 16.92 -5.49
CA ASN A 304 45.46 17.89 -6.32
C ASN A 304 44.53 18.90 -7.01
N PHE A 305 43.34 18.47 -7.44
CA PHE A 305 42.36 19.36 -8.06
C PHE A 305 41.67 20.27 -7.04
N ILE A 306 41.36 19.74 -5.86
CA ILE A 306 40.79 20.52 -4.75
C ILE A 306 41.74 21.66 -4.38
N ASP A 307 43.02 21.35 -4.19
CA ASP A 307 44.06 22.33 -3.85
C ASP A 307 44.29 23.33 -4.99
N LYS A 308 44.33 22.87 -6.25
CA LYS A 308 44.48 23.72 -7.46
C LYS A 308 43.44 24.83 -7.53
N TYR A 309 42.19 24.55 -7.16
CA TYR A 309 41.09 25.52 -7.22
C TYR A 309 40.81 26.22 -5.89
N GLY A 310 41.64 26.02 -4.86
CA GLY A 310 41.51 26.70 -3.56
C GLY A 310 40.25 26.29 -2.79
N LEU A 311 39.81 25.04 -2.96
CA LEU A 311 38.73 24.44 -2.19
C LEU A 311 39.28 23.84 -0.89
N LYS A 312 38.43 23.71 0.13
CA LYS A 312 38.77 23.04 1.39
C LYS A 312 37.77 21.93 1.68
N ASP A 313 38.26 20.79 2.15
CA ASP A 313 37.48 19.55 2.32
C ASP A 313 36.16 19.74 3.07
N LEU A 314 36.24 20.39 4.23
CA LEU A 314 35.14 20.55 5.17
C LEU A 314 34.47 21.92 5.07
N GLU A 315 34.89 22.77 4.12
CA GLU A 315 34.21 24.05 3.87
C GLU A 315 32.82 23.77 3.29
N VAL A 316 31.78 24.18 4.00
CA VAL A 316 30.39 24.08 3.52
C VAL A 316 30.12 25.19 2.53
N ILE A 317 29.92 24.83 1.26
CA ILE A 317 29.63 25.76 0.17
C ILE A 317 28.12 25.83 -0.02
N LYS A 318 27.58 27.04 0.01
CA LYS A 318 26.17 27.30 -0.28
C LYS A 318 25.98 27.46 -1.79
N TYR A 319 25.05 26.71 -2.36
CA TYR A 319 24.80 26.61 -3.79
C TYR A 319 26.09 26.29 -4.58
N PRO A 320 26.67 25.07 -4.42
CA PRO A 320 27.93 24.71 -5.06
C PRO A 320 27.98 24.99 -6.57
N TRP A 321 26.85 24.85 -7.27
CA TRP A 321 26.71 25.14 -8.70
C TRP A 321 26.89 26.61 -9.09
N LEU A 322 26.95 27.54 -8.13
CA LEU A 322 27.23 28.98 -8.36
C LEU A 322 28.62 29.40 -7.88
N ASP A 323 29.37 28.53 -7.20
CA ASP A 323 30.71 28.85 -6.70
C ASP A 323 31.73 28.75 -7.85
N SER A 324 32.46 29.84 -8.12
CA SER A 324 33.41 29.90 -9.24
C SER A 324 34.52 28.86 -9.16
N ARG A 325 34.92 28.45 -7.95
CA ARG A 325 35.94 27.41 -7.74
C ARG A 325 35.40 26.04 -8.11
N VAL A 326 34.17 25.74 -7.70
CA VAL A 326 33.47 24.50 -8.06
C VAL A 326 33.20 24.46 -9.56
N ILE A 327 32.74 25.55 -10.16
CA ILE A 327 32.57 25.66 -11.62
C ILE A 327 33.89 25.39 -12.34
N SER A 328 35.00 25.95 -11.85
CA SER A 328 36.32 25.73 -12.44
C SER A 328 36.80 24.29 -12.29
N LEU A 329 36.51 23.64 -11.16
CA LEU A 329 36.79 22.22 -10.93
C LEU A 329 36.05 21.33 -11.93
N PHE A 330 34.75 21.54 -12.11
CA PHE A 330 33.92 20.79 -13.07
C PHE A 330 34.16 21.20 -14.54
N ALA A 331 35.00 22.21 -14.81
CA ALA A 331 35.46 22.56 -16.14
C ALA A 331 36.85 21.96 -16.47
N ASP A 332 37.53 21.36 -15.50
CA ASP A 332 38.83 20.72 -15.69
C ASP A 332 38.68 19.33 -16.33
N GLU A 333 39.25 19.14 -17.51
CA GLU A 333 39.14 17.88 -18.26
C GLU A 333 39.89 16.71 -17.60
N GLU A 334 41.01 16.97 -16.93
CA GLU A 334 41.77 15.93 -16.24
C GLU A 334 41.02 15.46 -14.98
N PHE A 335 40.36 16.40 -14.29
CA PHE A 335 39.43 16.08 -13.20
C PHE A 335 38.27 15.21 -13.70
N LYS A 336 37.61 15.60 -14.79
CA LYS A 336 36.48 14.83 -15.35
C LYS A 336 36.89 13.41 -15.70
N ILE A 337 38.02 13.22 -16.39
CA ILE A 337 38.54 11.89 -16.75
C ILE A 337 38.77 11.06 -15.49
N THR A 338 39.47 11.62 -14.49
CA THR A 338 39.77 10.92 -13.22
C THR A 338 38.51 10.42 -12.52
N ILE A 339 37.47 11.26 -12.44
CA ILE A 339 36.19 10.90 -11.83
C ILE A 339 35.44 9.87 -12.67
N PHE A 340 35.41 10.06 -13.99
CA PHE A 340 34.67 9.20 -14.90
C PHE A 340 35.25 7.77 -14.94
N ASP A 341 36.57 7.63 -14.89
CA ASP A 341 37.25 6.33 -14.80
C ASP A 341 36.83 5.59 -13.52
N THR A 342 36.79 6.30 -12.39
CA THR A 342 36.35 5.75 -11.10
C THR A 342 34.88 5.32 -11.14
N ILE A 343 34.01 6.15 -11.73
CA ILE A 343 32.58 5.84 -11.89
C ILE A 343 32.37 4.64 -12.81
N SER A 344 33.14 4.52 -13.90
CA SER A 344 32.99 3.47 -14.90
C SER A 344 33.18 2.09 -14.30
N ILE A 345 34.17 1.91 -13.43
CA ILE A 345 34.40 0.66 -12.69
C ILE A 345 33.18 0.30 -11.82
N LYS A 346 32.60 1.29 -11.13
CA LYS A 346 31.39 1.08 -10.31
C LYS A 346 30.15 0.78 -11.15
N LYS A 347 30.08 1.37 -12.34
CA LYS A 347 29.01 1.12 -13.31
C LYS A 347 29.07 -0.30 -13.85
N GLU A 348 30.25 -0.82 -14.16
CA GLU A 348 30.43 -2.21 -14.60
C GLU A 348 29.96 -3.20 -13.54
N ILE A 349 30.42 -3.06 -12.28
CA ILE A 349 30.08 -4.00 -11.21
C ILE A 349 28.59 -3.99 -10.86
N ILE A 350 27.95 -2.82 -10.84
CA ILE A 350 26.51 -2.73 -10.54
C ILE A 350 25.66 -3.28 -11.69
N ILE A 351 26.06 -3.06 -12.95
CA ILE A 351 25.38 -3.64 -14.11
C ILE A 351 25.47 -5.17 -14.07
N GLU A 352 26.64 -5.72 -13.74
CA GLU A 352 26.79 -7.18 -13.57
C GLU A 352 25.90 -7.71 -12.45
N TYR A 353 25.84 -7.04 -11.30
CA TYR A 353 24.91 -7.39 -10.22
C TYR A 353 23.43 -7.38 -10.67
N PHE A 354 22.99 -6.34 -11.39
CA PHE A 354 21.62 -6.25 -11.91
C PHE A 354 21.32 -7.32 -12.97
N ASN A 355 22.30 -7.64 -13.83
CA ASN A 355 22.16 -8.73 -14.79
C ASN A 355 21.92 -10.08 -14.07
N GLN A 356 22.62 -10.34 -12.96
CA GLN A 356 22.37 -11.54 -12.13
C GLN A 356 20.97 -11.56 -11.52
N LYS A 357 20.41 -10.37 -11.21
CA LYS A 357 19.03 -10.20 -10.73
C LYS A 357 17.99 -10.25 -11.84
N GLY A 358 18.41 -10.40 -13.09
CA GLY A 358 17.54 -10.50 -14.25
C GLY A 358 17.12 -9.16 -14.88
N ILE A 359 17.74 -8.04 -14.47
CA ILE A 359 17.54 -6.73 -15.09
C ILE A 359 18.65 -6.48 -16.10
N ASN A 360 18.31 -6.39 -17.38
CA ASN A 360 19.27 -6.11 -18.44
C ASN A 360 18.59 -5.39 -19.61
N ASN A 361 19.37 -4.66 -20.43
CA ASN A 361 18.85 -3.89 -21.56
C ASN A 361 18.27 -4.74 -22.71
N ASN A 362 18.43 -6.06 -22.67
CA ASN A 362 18.01 -6.97 -23.74
C ASN A 362 16.70 -7.70 -23.39
N SER A 363 16.21 -7.63 -22.15
CA SER A 363 15.09 -8.45 -21.69
C SER A 363 13.74 -7.99 -22.23
N GLY A 364 13.62 -6.75 -22.70
CA GLY A 364 12.36 -6.15 -23.18
C GLY A 364 11.22 -6.16 -22.15
N GLY A 365 11.51 -6.51 -20.90
CA GLY A 365 10.54 -6.69 -19.83
C GLY A 365 10.21 -5.40 -19.10
N ASN A 366 9.03 -5.36 -18.51
CA ASN A 366 8.63 -4.32 -17.57
C ASN A 366 8.91 -4.82 -16.14
N TYR A 367 9.51 -3.99 -15.30
CA TYR A 367 9.76 -4.33 -13.90
C TYR A 367 9.07 -3.37 -12.96
N CYS A 368 8.56 -3.90 -11.85
CA CYS A 368 7.97 -3.11 -10.79
C CYS A 368 9.00 -2.89 -9.67
N PHE A 369 9.11 -1.66 -9.17
CA PHE A 369 9.92 -1.29 -8.03
C PHE A 369 9.03 -0.85 -6.87
N VAL A 370 9.33 -1.36 -5.69
CA VAL A 370 8.58 -1.07 -4.46
C VAL A 370 9.52 -0.48 -3.42
N ASP A 371 9.11 0.67 -2.88
CA ASP A 371 9.85 1.40 -1.86
C ASP A 371 8.88 2.25 -1.02
N VAL A 372 9.28 2.61 0.20
CA VAL A 372 8.64 3.69 0.96
C VAL A 372 8.87 5.04 0.25
N GLY A 373 10.00 5.13 -0.46
CA GLY A 373 10.71 6.33 -0.89
C GLY A 373 9.89 7.47 -1.49
N TRP A 374 10.09 8.65 -0.91
CA TRP A 374 9.26 9.83 -1.10
C TRP A 374 9.42 10.55 -2.44
N ARG A 375 10.46 10.25 -3.23
CA ARG A 375 10.71 10.91 -4.53
C ARG A 375 11.17 9.94 -5.63
N GLY A 376 11.30 8.65 -5.30
CA GLY A 376 11.75 7.62 -6.24
C GLY A 376 13.13 7.87 -6.87
N THR A 377 14.10 8.43 -6.13
CA THR A 377 15.43 8.76 -6.69
C THR A 377 16.28 7.53 -7.01
N ILE A 378 16.18 6.45 -6.21
CA ILE A 378 16.84 5.17 -6.53
C ILE A 378 16.32 4.62 -7.85
N HIS A 379 15.00 4.69 -8.06
CA HIS A 379 14.37 4.31 -9.32
C HIS A 379 14.90 5.16 -10.49
N ASP A 380 15.02 6.48 -10.33
CA ASP A 380 15.64 7.33 -11.37
C ASP A 380 17.06 6.87 -11.73
N ASN A 381 17.88 6.61 -10.72
CA ASN A 381 19.27 6.17 -10.91
C ASN A 381 19.34 4.86 -11.69
N ILE A 382 18.48 3.88 -11.36
CA ILE A 382 18.45 2.58 -12.05
C ILE A 382 17.92 2.73 -13.47
N ALA A 383 16.89 3.56 -13.68
CA ALA A 383 16.33 3.81 -15.00
C ALA A 383 17.36 4.42 -15.98
N LEU A 384 18.26 5.27 -15.47
CA LEU A 384 19.40 5.83 -16.23
C LEU A 384 20.49 4.79 -16.56
N LEU A 385 20.60 3.70 -15.80
CA LEU A 385 21.51 2.59 -16.11
C LEU A 385 20.93 1.67 -17.21
N PHE A 386 19.60 1.59 -17.31
CA PHE A 386 18.89 0.68 -18.21
C PHE A 386 17.83 1.41 -19.06
N PRO A 387 18.23 2.24 -20.03
CA PRO A 387 17.32 3.10 -20.79
C PRO A 387 16.31 2.33 -21.67
N ASN A 388 16.60 1.07 -22.01
CA ASN A 388 15.73 0.23 -22.84
C ASN A 388 14.72 -0.59 -22.03
N VAL A 389 14.71 -0.41 -20.71
CA VAL A 389 13.85 -1.15 -19.78
C VAL A 389 12.82 -0.20 -19.20
N LYS A 390 11.56 -0.63 -19.14
CA LYS A 390 10.49 0.16 -18.52
C LYS A 390 10.36 -0.20 -17.04
N PHE A 391 10.36 0.83 -16.19
CA PHE A 391 10.24 0.68 -14.75
C PHE A 391 8.95 1.31 -14.21
N ILE A 392 8.24 0.55 -13.40
CA ILE A 392 7.00 0.96 -12.73
C ILE A 392 7.29 1.06 -11.23
N GLY A 393 7.26 2.25 -10.66
CA GLY A 393 7.47 2.46 -9.24
C GLY A 393 6.15 2.54 -8.48
N VAL A 394 5.99 1.79 -7.40
CA VAL A 394 4.84 1.84 -6.51
C VAL A 394 5.32 2.21 -5.11
N TYR A 395 4.87 3.36 -4.61
CA TYR A 395 5.36 3.96 -3.37
C TYR A 395 4.26 4.19 -2.35
N LEU A 396 4.59 4.14 -1.05
CA LEU A 396 3.63 4.52 -0.01
C LEU A 396 3.22 5.99 -0.13
N GLY A 397 4.14 6.89 -0.47
CA GLY A 397 3.89 8.32 -0.65
C GLY A 397 4.85 8.97 -1.63
N LEU A 398 4.40 9.97 -2.38
CA LEU A 398 5.22 10.74 -3.32
C LEU A 398 5.18 12.24 -3.03
N GLN A 399 6.32 12.81 -2.67
CA GLN A 399 6.60 14.23 -2.72
C GLN A 399 6.87 14.69 -4.16
N LYS A 400 6.77 16.00 -4.40
CA LYS A 400 7.08 16.61 -5.70
C LYS A 400 8.47 16.16 -6.20
N PHE A 401 8.64 15.90 -7.47
CA PHE A 401 9.97 15.66 -8.01
C PHE A 401 10.79 16.96 -8.02
N LEU A 402 12.08 16.87 -7.68
CA LEU A 402 13.01 18.01 -7.74
C LEU A 402 13.77 18.07 -9.06
N ASN A 403 13.92 16.92 -9.71
CA ASN A 403 14.76 16.73 -10.88
C ASN A 403 13.90 16.13 -12.01
N LYS A 404 14.32 16.33 -13.26
CA LYS A 404 13.68 15.69 -14.42
C LYS A 404 13.68 14.17 -14.22
N GLN A 405 12.53 13.55 -14.45
CA GLN A 405 12.34 12.10 -14.32
C GLN A 405 12.75 11.41 -15.64
N PRO A 406 13.41 10.24 -15.60
CA PRO A 406 13.74 9.49 -16.82
C PRO A 406 12.47 9.02 -17.56
N GLU A 407 12.52 9.03 -18.89
CA GLU A 407 11.34 8.79 -19.75
C GLU A 407 10.82 7.34 -19.70
N ASN A 408 11.68 6.40 -19.31
CA ASN A 408 11.35 4.99 -19.14
C ASN A 408 10.77 4.65 -17.75
N THR A 409 10.27 5.65 -17.02
CA THR A 409 9.71 5.48 -15.67
C THR A 409 8.23 5.86 -15.60
N SER A 410 7.49 5.16 -14.76
CA SER A 410 6.15 5.57 -14.31
C SER A 410 6.08 5.36 -12.81
N LYS A 411 5.58 6.34 -12.04
CA LYS A 411 5.57 6.29 -10.58
C LYS A 411 4.15 6.51 -10.06
N PHE A 412 3.71 5.63 -9.19
CA PHE A 412 2.40 5.62 -8.58
C PHE A 412 2.53 5.64 -7.07
N SER A 413 1.61 6.31 -6.40
CA SER A 413 1.52 6.28 -4.95
C SER A 413 0.22 5.61 -4.50
N PHE A 414 0.31 4.83 -3.43
CA PHE A 414 -0.88 4.37 -2.70
C PHE A 414 -1.43 5.49 -1.80
N GLY A 415 -0.56 6.11 -1.01
CA GLY A 415 -0.90 7.25 -0.15
C GLY A 415 -0.85 8.59 -0.89
N PRO A 416 -0.43 9.69 -0.24
CA PRO A 416 -0.44 11.02 -0.85
C PRO A 416 0.54 11.15 -2.02
N ASP A 417 0.12 11.79 -3.11
CA ASP A 417 0.93 12.04 -4.30
C ASP A 417 0.91 13.52 -4.72
N LEU A 418 1.93 14.27 -4.27
CA LEU A 418 2.05 15.70 -4.52
C LEU A 418 2.43 16.07 -5.96
N ASN A 419 2.74 15.09 -6.82
CA ASN A 419 2.95 15.35 -8.25
C ASN A 419 1.62 15.42 -8.99
N ASN A 420 0.59 14.73 -8.50
CA ASN A 420 -0.72 14.66 -9.12
C ASN A 420 -1.78 15.49 -8.37
N ARG A 421 -1.76 15.49 -7.03
CA ARG A 421 -2.76 16.15 -6.18
C ARG A 421 -2.11 16.71 -4.91
N GLU A 422 -2.43 17.94 -4.52
CA GLU A 422 -1.90 18.54 -3.27
C GLU A 422 -2.66 18.13 -1.99
N GLU A 423 -3.11 16.87 -1.92
CA GLU A 423 -3.80 16.32 -0.74
C GLU A 423 -2.83 15.76 0.30
N TYR A 424 -3.23 15.79 1.59
CA TYR A 424 -2.49 15.20 2.72
C TYR A 424 -0.99 15.55 2.77
N SER A 425 -0.63 16.72 2.26
CA SER A 425 0.76 17.12 2.09
C SER A 425 1.53 17.29 3.40
N ASN A 426 0.81 17.38 4.53
CA ASN A 426 1.34 17.35 5.88
C ASN A 426 1.88 15.97 6.27
N TYR A 427 1.34 14.88 5.72
CA TYR A 427 1.80 13.52 6.03
C TYR A 427 3.21 13.29 5.48
N LEU A 428 3.48 13.84 4.29
CA LEU A 428 4.79 13.79 3.67
C LEU A 428 5.81 14.78 4.24
N ASP A 429 5.39 15.69 5.15
CA ASP A 429 6.34 16.52 5.90
C ASP A 429 6.99 15.71 7.05
N SER A 430 6.37 14.64 7.54
CA SER A 430 6.83 13.83 8.68
C SER A 430 6.84 12.34 8.35
N VAL A 431 7.80 11.93 7.53
CA VAL A 431 7.87 10.57 6.99
C VAL A 431 8.61 9.57 7.88
N ALA A 432 9.46 10.06 8.77
CA ALA A 432 10.34 9.24 9.59
C ALA A 432 9.62 8.21 10.50
N PRO A 433 8.42 8.47 11.06
CA PRO A 433 7.68 7.43 11.78
C PRO A 433 7.26 6.26 10.89
N ILE A 434 6.90 6.52 9.62
CA ILE A 434 6.56 5.47 8.64
C ILE A 434 7.81 4.68 8.26
N GLU A 435 8.94 5.36 8.04
CA GLU A 435 10.22 4.69 7.80
C GLU A 435 10.59 3.80 8.99
N MET A 436 10.44 4.28 10.23
CA MET A 436 10.74 3.52 11.44
C MET A 436 9.96 2.21 11.52
N ILE A 437 8.62 2.26 11.41
CA ILE A 437 7.79 1.05 11.55
C ILE A 437 7.95 0.05 10.40
N THR A 438 8.51 0.50 9.26
CA THR A 438 8.76 -0.36 8.08
C THR A 438 10.21 -0.79 7.95
N ASN A 439 11.12 -0.29 8.80
CA ASN A 439 12.56 -0.54 8.69
C ASN A 439 12.95 -2.00 8.96
N SER A 440 14.20 -2.34 8.64
CA SER A 440 14.83 -3.64 8.91
C SER A 440 16.22 -3.48 9.55
N PRO A 441 16.72 -4.50 10.27
CA PRO A 441 17.98 -4.40 11.00
C PRO A 441 19.21 -4.74 10.13
N THR A 442 19.04 -4.89 8.82
CA THR A 442 20.09 -5.40 7.90
C THR A 442 20.96 -4.30 7.31
N GLY A 443 20.70 -3.03 7.65
CA GLY A 443 21.52 -1.90 7.25
C GLY A 443 21.35 -1.50 5.77
N SER A 444 22.04 -0.42 5.40
CA SER A 444 21.99 0.15 4.05
C SER A 444 23.05 -0.44 3.13
N VAL A 445 22.72 -0.63 1.86
CA VAL A 445 23.70 -1.02 0.85
C VAL A 445 24.67 0.12 0.58
N THR A 446 25.98 -0.14 0.64
CA THR A 446 27.03 0.87 0.37
C THR A 446 27.65 0.69 -1.01
N GLY A 447 27.69 -0.53 -1.52
CA GLY A 447 28.32 -0.85 -2.80
C GLY A 447 28.22 -2.34 -3.11
N TYR A 448 29.07 -2.81 -4.02
CA TYR A 448 29.07 -4.19 -4.52
C TYR A 448 30.49 -4.72 -4.60
N ILE A 449 30.68 -6.01 -4.33
CA ILE A 449 31.97 -6.70 -4.47
C ILE A 449 31.82 -8.02 -5.20
N ARG A 450 32.90 -8.46 -5.84
CA ARG A 450 32.98 -9.78 -6.47
C ARG A 450 33.43 -10.81 -5.43
N GLU A 451 32.58 -11.81 -5.20
CA GLU A 451 32.87 -12.99 -4.41
C GLU A 451 32.78 -14.23 -5.30
N GLY A 452 33.94 -14.70 -5.78
CA GLY A 452 34.02 -15.76 -6.79
C GLY A 452 33.39 -15.32 -8.12
N ASP A 453 32.45 -16.12 -8.63
CA ASP A 453 31.74 -15.86 -9.89
C ASP A 453 30.48 -14.99 -9.71
N ARG A 454 30.26 -14.41 -8.53
CA ARG A 454 29.06 -13.61 -8.24
C ARG A 454 29.41 -12.23 -7.68
N ILE A 455 28.57 -11.26 -8.02
CA ILE A 455 28.57 -9.95 -7.37
C ILE A 455 27.57 -9.96 -6.20
N VAL A 456 28.01 -9.52 -5.03
CA VAL A 456 27.20 -9.41 -3.82
C VAL A 456 27.17 -7.96 -3.31
N ALA A 457 26.06 -7.57 -2.71
CA ALA A 457 25.89 -6.24 -2.14
C ALA A 457 26.58 -6.13 -0.77
N GLN A 458 27.35 -5.07 -0.57
CA GLN A 458 27.92 -4.73 0.74
C GLN A 458 26.96 -3.86 1.52
N ARG A 459 26.85 -4.11 2.82
CA ARG A 459 25.94 -3.41 3.73
C ARG A 459 26.70 -2.77 4.87
N ASN A 460 26.26 -1.57 5.26
CA ASN A 460 26.66 -0.92 6.50
C ASN A 460 25.56 -1.12 7.54
N ILE A 461 25.85 -1.91 8.58
CA ILE A 461 24.93 -2.26 9.66
C ILE A 461 25.32 -1.44 10.89
N ASP A 462 24.37 -0.67 11.42
CA ASP A 462 24.55 0.07 12.66
C ASP A 462 23.74 -0.58 13.80
N SER A 463 24.45 -1.08 14.81
CA SER A 463 23.83 -1.72 15.98
C SER A 463 22.99 -0.76 16.81
N GLU A 464 23.32 0.53 16.84
CA GLU A 464 22.57 1.53 17.60
C GLU A 464 21.25 1.90 16.89
N GLU A 465 21.24 1.96 15.54
CA GLU A 465 20.01 2.14 14.75
C GLU A 465 19.06 0.95 14.94
N ASN A 466 19.62 -0.26 15.04
CA ASN A 466 18.86 -1.49 15.21
C ASN A 466 18.22 -1.66 16.59
N LYS A 467 18.67 -0.92 17.61
CA LYS A 467 18.11 -1.04 18.97
C LYS A 467 16.61 -0.74 19.01
N THR A 468 16.18 0.35 18.37
CA THR A 468 14.75 0.70 18.24
C THR A 468 13.98 -0.35 17.44
N TRP A 469 14.67 -1.07 16.54
CA TRP A 469 14.03 -2.15 15.81
C TRP A 469 13.66 -3.30 16.75
N TYR A 470 14.62 -3.77 17.57
CA TYR A 470 14.40 -4.87 18.51
C TYR A 470 13.50 -4.51 19.70
N GLU A 471 13.45 -3.25 20.12
CA GLU A 471 12.65 -2.81 21.27
C GLU A 471 11.18 -2.49 20.92
N PHE A 472 10.85 -2.31 19.64
CA PHE A 472 9.50 -1.89 19.23
C PHE A 472 9.10 -2.36 17.83
N THR A 473 9.94 -2.10 16.83
CA THR A 473 9.54 -2.27 15.41
C THR A 473 9.26 -3.73 15.08
N CYS A 474 10.02 -4.68 15.62
CA CYS A 474 9.81 -6.10 15.35
C CYS A 474 8.45 -6.60 15.85
N GLU A 475 8.08 -6.26 17.08
CA GLU A 475 6.79 -6.65 17.67
C GLU A 475 5.60 -5.99 16.94
N PHE A 476 5.75 -4.72 16.57
CA PHE A 476 4.79 -4.03 15.70
C PHE A 476 4.62 -4.75 14.36
N GLN A 477 5.72 -5.07 13.68
CA GLN A 477 5.70 -5.78 12.40
C GLN A 477 5.10 -7.17 12.53
N GLU A 478 5.39 -7.91 13.61
CA GLU A 478 4.81 -9.23 13.88
C GLU A 478 3.29 -9.15 14.07
N GLY A 479 2.80 -8.19 14.86
CA GLY A 479 1.37 -7.94 15.02
C GLY A 479 0.68 -7.70 13.68
N LEU A 480 1.27 -6.87 12.83
CA LEU A 480 0.78 -6.58 11.49
C LEU A 480 0.79 -7.82 10.59
N LEU A 481 1.93 -8.50 10.47
CA LEU A 481 2.10 -9.70 9.64
C LEU A 481 1.14 -10.82 10.07
N SER A 482 0.78 -10.89 11.35
CA SER A 482 -0.16 -11.88 11.88
C SER A 482 -1.59 -11.69 11.35
N CYS A 483 -1.95 -10.49 10.91
CA CYS A 483 -3.29 -10.12 10.45
C CYS A 483 -3.42 -10.01 8.93
N ILE A 484 -2.31 -10.01 8.17
CA ILE A 484 -2.35 -9.87 6.71
C ILE A 484 -3.22 -10.95 6.06
N SER A 485 -2.98 -12.23 6.33
CA SER A 485 -3.74 -13.32 5.69
C SER A 485 -5.24 -13.27 5.99
N PRO A 486 -5.72 -13.19 7.25
CA PRO A 486 -7.16 -13.13 7.51
C PRO A 486 -7.81 -11.83 7.01
N PHE A 487 -7.11 -10.70 7.03
CA PHE A 487 -7.62 -9.46 6.43
C PHE A 487 -7.67 -9.55 4.89
N THR A 488 -6.67 -10.17 4.25
CA THR A 488 -6.65 -10.41 2.79
C THR A 488 -7.82 -11.31 2.36
N LYS A 489 -8.15 -12.34 3.14
CA LYS A 489 -9.37 -13.13 2.89
C LYS A 489 -10.63 -12.26 2.88
N SER A 490 -10.73 -11.32 3.84
CA SER A 490 -11.85 -10.38 3.89
C SER A 490 -11.85 -9.44 2.67
N VAL A 491 -10.68 -8.96 2.25
CA VAL A 491 -10.52 -8.15 1.04
C VAL A 491 -11.07 -8.85 -0.21
N ILE A 492 -10.80 -10.16 -0.36
CA ILE A 492 -11.33 -10.98 -1.46
C ILE A 492 -12.86 -11.08 -1.36
N ASN A 493 -13.37 -11.48 -0.19
CA ASN A 493 -14.81 -11.70 0.03
C ASN A 493 -15.67 -10.44 -0.19
N TYR A 494 -15.13 -9.26 0.13
CA TYR A 494 -15.85 -7.98 0.00
C TYR A 494 -15.46 -7.18 -1.25
N GLY A 495 -14.59 -7.72 -2.12
CA GLY A 495 -14.13 -7.02 -3.32
C GLY A 495 -13.51 -5.65 -3.03
N LEU A 496 -12.61 -5.59 -2.03
CA LEU A 496 -11.94 -4.35 -1.62
C LEU A 496 -10.69 -4.11 -2.47
N THR A 497 -10.74 -3.15 -3.39
CA THR A 497 -9.57 -2.75 -4.19
C THR A 497 -8.63 -1.84 -3.40
N SER A 498 -7.43 -1.58 -3.92
CA SER A 498 -6.53 -0.58 -3.32
C SER A 498 -7.20 0.79 -3.17
N ASP A 499 -8.00 1.21 -4.15
CA ASP A 499 -8.73 2.48 -4.10
C ASP A 499 -9.75 2.54 -2.95
N LYS A 500 -10.48 1.44 -2.67
CA LYS A 500 -11.42 1.35 -1.54
C LYS A 500 -10.70 1.34 -0.19
N LEU A 501 -9.54 0.70 -0.11
CA LEU A 501 -8.72 0.64 1.11
C LEU A 501 -8.00 1.95 1.42
N ARG A 502 -7.82 2.82 0.42
CA ARG A 502 -6.99 4.02 0.49
C ARG A 502 -7.44 5.01 1.55
N GLU A 503 -8.74 5.31 1.62
CA GLU A 503 -9.24 6.33 2.56
C GLU A 503 -9.01 5.91 4.02
N TYR A 504 -9.35 4.67 4.36
CA TYR A 504 -9.10 4.12 5.70
C TYR A 504 -7.59 4.09 6.00
N SER A 505 -6.78 3.71 5.01
CA SER A 505 -5.32 3.68 5.11
C SER A 505 -4.71 5.05 5.41
N LEU A 506 -5.25 6.13 4.82
CA LEU A 506 -4.83 7.49 5.13
C LEU A 506 -5.22 7.91 6.55
N GLN A 507 -6.36 7.43 7.08
CA GLN A 507 -6.71 7.65 8.48
C GLN A 507 -5.72 6.95 9.42
N VAL A 508 -5.34 5.70 9.11
CA VAL A 508 -4.31 4.96 9.85
C VAL A 508 -2.98 5.72 9.81
N TRP A 509 -2.55 6.20 8.65
CA TRP A 509 -1.36 7.05 8.55
C TRP A 509 -1.48 8.29 9.45
N GLY A 510 -2.61 8.99 9.41
CA GLY A 510 -2.89 10.13 10.27
C GLY A 510 -2.70 9.81 11.76
N VAL A 511 -3.22 8.67 12.23
CA VAL A 511 -3.06 8.19 13.61
C VAL A 511 -1.60 7.87 13.93
N LEU A 512 -0.85 7.27 13.02
CA LEU A 512 0.59 7.03 13.21
C LEU A 512 1.39 8.34 13.37
N LEU A 513 0.89 9.45 12.80
CA LEU A 513 1.54 10.75 12.88
C LEU A 513 1.02 11.66 14.00
N ASP A 514 -0.14 11.39 14.59
CA ASP A 514 -0.70 12.26 15.64
C ASP A 514 0.00 12.10 17.00
N GLY A 515 0.75 11.01 17.18
CA GLY A 515 1.47 10.68 18.40
C GLY A 515 0.59 10.22 19.56
N SER A 516 -0.61 9.71 19.27
CA SER A 516 -1.53 9.12 20.25
C SER A 516 -0.96 7.86 20.90
N SER A 517 -0.18 7.06 20.16
CA SER A 517 0.55 5.91 20.72
C SER A 517 1.80 6.38 21.47
N THR A 518 1.79 6.17 22.78
CA THR A 518 2.92 6.50 23.66
C THR A 518 4.14 5.63 23.36
N SER A 519 3.92 4.34 23.07
CA SER A 519 4.97 3.39 22.72
C SER A 519 5.67 3.78 21.41
N LEU A 520 4.90 4.07 20.35
CA LEU A 520 5.44 4.52 19.05
C LEU A 520 6.22 5.82 19.19
N THR A 521 5.69 6.76 19.98
CA THR A 521 6.32 8.07 20.18
C THR A 521 7.61 7.98 21.00
N ASP A 522 7.64 7.15 22.05
CA ASP A 522 8.83 6.90 22.84
C ASP A 522 9.90 6.16 22.00
N ALA A 523 9.51 5.16 21.19
CA ALA A 523 10.41 4.47 20.26
C ALA A 523 11.05 5.43 19.26
N PHE A 524 10.26 6.30 18.63
CA PHE A 524 10.77 7.29 17.67
C PHE A 524 11.74 8.31 18.31
N ASN A 525 11.46 8.73 19.54
CA ASN A 525 12.33 9.66 20.24
C ASN A 525 13.71 9.05 20.58
N ASN A 526 13.78 7.74 20.76
CA ASN A 526 15.01 7.00 21.01
C ASN A 526 15.76 6.62 19.72
N LEU A 527 15.16 6.81 18.53
CA LEU A 527 15.75 6.47 17.25
C LEU A 527 16.90 7.43 16.88
N ASN A 528 18.11 6.87 16.73
CA ASN A 528 19.26 7.54 16.13
C ASN A 528 19.15 7.45 14.59
N HIS A 529 19.24 8.58 13.87
CA HIS A 529 19.22 8.57 12.40
C HIS A 529 20.63 8.72 11.82
N ASN A 530 20.92 7.88 10.83
CA ASN A 530 22.13 7.95 10.01
C ASN A 530 21.81 8.51 8.62
N GLU A 531 22.13 9.79 8.35
CA GLU A 531 21.97 10.38 7.02
C GLU A 531 23.34 10.65 6.38
N THR A 532 23.92 9.62 5.77
CA THR A 532 25.27 9.71 5.18
C THR A 532 25.27 10.34 3.78
N PHE A 533 24.20 10.15 3.02
CA PHE A 533 24.04 10.67 1.66
C PHE A 533 23.80 12.19 1.69
N GLY A 534 24.55 12.96 0.91
CA GLY A 534 24.42 14.42 0.83
C GLY A 534 25.10 15.18 1.99
N VAL A 535 25.04 14.68 3.23
CA VAL A 535 25.51 15.41 4.43
C VAL A 535 26.85 14.91 4.98
N GLY A 536 27.25 13.67 4.65
CA GLY A 536 28.62 13.18 4.85
C GLY A 536 29.01 12.72 6.26
N GLY A 537 28.11 12.65 7.26
CA GLY A 537 28.48 12.27 8.63
C GLY A 537 27.34 11.74 9.52
N PHE A 538 27.71 11.25 10.72
CA PHE A 538 26.79 10.88 11.80
C PHE A 538 26.21 12.15 12.43
N LEU A 539 24.89 12.31 12.38
CA LEU A 539 24.20 13.45 12.99
C LEU A 539 23.57 13.01 14.31
N LYS A 540 24.31 13.16 15.41
CA LYS A 540 23.75 12.98 16.75
C LYS A 540 22.63 14.02 16.99
N LYS A 541 21.42 13.57 17.29
CA LYS A 541 20.22 14.37 17.67
C LYS A 541 20.38 15.17 18.98
N ASP A 542 21.59 15.28 19.53
CA ASP A 542 21.81 15.58 20.95
C ASP A 542 21.78 17.07 21.32
N THR A 543 21.83 18.00 20.35
CA THR A 543 21.75 19.43 20.66
C THR A 543 20.37 20.01 20.34
N ILE A 544 19.45 19.85 21.30
CA ILE A 544 18.15 20.53 21.27
C ILE A 544 18.38 22.03 21.50
N PRO A 545 17.99 22.92 20.56
CA PRO A 545 18.13 24.36 20.75
C PRO A 545 17.39 24.81 22.01
N SER A 546 18.05 25.60 22.86
CA SER A 546 17.39 26.22 24.00
C SER A 546 16.50 27.38 23.54
N THR A 547 15.58 27.84 24.38
CA THR A 547 14.78 29.04 24.10
C THR A 547 15.67 30.26 23.81
N PHE A 548 16.84 30.33 24.45
CA PHE A 548 17.84 31.38 24.21
C PHE A 548 18.49 31.25 22.82
N ASP A 549 18.79 30.03 22.35
CA ASP A 549 19.27 29.80 21.00
C ASP A 549 18.23 30.19 19.94
N ILE A 550 16.95 29.93 20.20
CA ILE A 550 15.85 30.35 19.34
C ILE A 550 15.80 31.87 19.23
N LEU A 551 15.90 32.60 20.34
CA LEU A 551 15.92 34.06 20.34
C LEU A 551 17.17 34.61 19.64
N LEU A 552 18.35 34.04 19.92
CA LEU A 552 19.60 34.43 19.28
C LEU A 552 19.62 34.14 17.78
N SER A 553 18.83 33.19 17.30
CA SER A 553 18.73 32.88 15.86
C SER A 553 18.25 34.07 15.02
N ILE A 554 17.57 35.05 15.64
CA ILE A 554 17.14 36.28 14.96
C ILE A 554 18.35 37.15 14.60
N PHE A 555 19.41 37.14 15.41
CA PHE A 555 20.57 38.04 15.24
C PHE A 555 21.85 37.32 14.83
N ASN A 556 21.98 36.02 15.10
CA ASN A 556 23.17 35.24 14.82
C ASN A 556 22.93 34.23 13.68
N LYS A 557 23.66 34.41 12.58
CA LYS A 557 23.55 33.57 11.37
C LYS A 557 23.82 32.09 11.65
N ASN A 558 24.82 31.77 12.48
CA ASN A 558 25.17 30.38 12.79
C ASN A 558 24.08 29.73 13.66
N LYS A 559 23.57 30.44 14.69
CA LYS A 559 22.45 29.94 15.51
C LYS A 559 21.17 29.76 14.69
N ARG A 560 20.93 30.63 13.70
CA ARG A 560 19.85 30.49 12.74
C ARG A 560 19.97 29.25 11.88
N LEU A 561 21.17 28.99 11.35
CA LEU A 561 21.43 27.78 10.56
C LEU A 561 21.18 26.52 11.41
N ASN A 562 21.73 26.46 12.63
CA ASN A 562 21.51 25.33 13.54
C ASN A 562 20.03 25.12 13.89
N LEU A 563 19.26 26.20 14.11
CA LEU A 563 17.82 26.09 14.38
C LEU A 563 17.04 25.59 13.16
N ILE A 564 17.36 26.10 11.96
CA ILE A 564 16.73 25.64 10.71
C ILE A 564 17.04 24.16 10.48
N GLU A 565 18.29 23.74 10.71
CA GLU A 565 18.73 22.36 10.58
C GLU A 565 18.01 21.46 11.59
N PHE A 566 17.91 21.86 12.85
CA PHE A 566 17.14 21.15 13.87
C PHE A 566 15.66 20.98 13.48
N VAL A 567 15.02 22.04 12.97
CA VAL A 567 13.61 21.98 12.53
C VAL A 567 13.44 21.07 11.31
N LYS A 568 14.38 21.09 10.36
CA LYS A 568 14.40 20.15 9.23
C LYS A 568 14.58 18.70 9.68
N GLN A 569 15.34 18.47 10.73
CA GLN A 569 15.59 17.14 11.31
C GLN A 569 14.44 16.64 12.20
N ASN A 570 13.66 17.55 12.80
CA ASN A 570 12.57 17.22 13.72
C ASN A 570 11.24 17.76 13.15
N GLN A 571 10.89 17.34 11.93
CA GLN A 571 9.64 17.77 11.27
C GLN A 571 8.38 17.18 11.94
N TRP A 572 8.53 16.12 12.74
CA TRP A 572 7.40 15.50 13.45
C TRP A 572 7.02 16.25 14.73
N GLU A 573 5.96 17.05 14.65
CA GLU A 573 5.48 17.91 15.75
C GLU A 573 5.07 17.11 17.01
N ALA A 574 4.44 15.96 16.85
CA ALA A 574 3.98 15.15 17.98
C ALA A 574 5.16 14.59 18.79
N GLY A 575 6.18 14.07 18.11
CA GLY A 575 7.42 13.61 18.74
C GLY A 575 8.13 14.70 19.54
N LEU A 576 8.19 15.93 19.01
CA LEU A 576 8.76 17.09 19.73
C LEU A 576 8.02 17.41 21.03
N ASN A 577 6.69 17.33 21.03
CA ASN A 577 5.89 17.59 22.24
C ASN A 577 6.08 16.48 23.30
N ALA A 578 6.32 15.25 22.87
CA ALA A 578 6.47 14.09 23.75
C ALA A 578 7.85 13.98 24.44
N LYS A 579 8.91 14.65 23.94
CA LYS A 579 10.27 14.55 24.53
C LYS A 579 10.32 14.85 26.04
N LYS A 580 10.67 13.89 26.89
CA LYS A 580 10.63 14.04 28.36
C LYS A 580 11.70 15.01 28.91
N ASN A 581 12.82 15.21 28.19
CA ASN A 581 13.99 15.97 28.66
C ASN A 581 14.01 17.46 28.27
N VAL A 582 12.86 18.06 27.94
CA VAL A 582 12.76 19.46 27.46
C VAL A 582 11.74 20.24 28.29
N THR A 583 12.09 21.46 28.72
CA THR A 583 11.18 22.32 29.48
C THR A 583 9.93 22.68 28.67
N TRP A 584 8.79 22.87 29.35
CA TRP A 584 7.52 23.18 28.69
C TRP A 584 7.59 24.41 27.77
N ILE A 585 8.27 25.46 28.20
CA ILE A 585 8.46 26.70 27.43
C ILE A 585 9.29 26.42 26.17
N ASN A 586 10.37 25.64 26.29
CA ASN A 586 11.22 25.33 25.15
C ASN A 586 10.48 24.43 24.14
N LYS A 587 9.69 23.46 24.61
CA LYS A 587 8.81 22.65 23.75
C LYS A 587 7.84 23.52 22.95
N LYS A 588 7.08 24.40 23.61
CA LYS A 588 6.12 25.28 22.92
C LYS A 588 6.79 26.20 21.92
N SER A 589 7.97 26.71 22.24
CA SER A 589 8.75 27.56 21.34
C SER A 589 9.22 26.80 20.10
N LEU A 590 9.79 25.59 20.27
CA LEU A 590 10.22 24.74 19.16
C LEU A 590 9.05 24.31 18.28
N THR A 591 7.92 23.90 18.88
CA THR A 591 6.71 23.53 18.13
C THR A 591 6.14 24.72 17.35
N LEU A 592 6.17 25.94 17.92
CA LEU A 592 5.77 27.15 17.19
C LEU A 592 6.69 27.44 16.01
N VAL A 593 8.00 27.35 16.20
CA VAL A 593 8.98 27.54 15.11
C VAL A 593 8.78 26.49 14.02
N ALA A 594 8.58 25.22 14.38
CA ALA A 594 8.28 24.15 13.43
C ALA A 594 7.00 24.44 12.64
N ARG A 595 5.91 24.88 13.30
CA ARG A 595 4.66 25.25 12.63
C ARG A 595 4.83 26.42 11.66
N LEU A 596 5.56 27.46 12.08
CA LEU A 596 5.85 28.60 11.21
C LEU A 596 6.70 28.18 10.01
N ALA A 597 7.67 27.27 10.20
CA ALA A 597 8.47 26.72 9.12
C ALA A 597 7.63 25.89 8.14
N HIS A 598 6.72 25.05 8.64
CA HIS A 598 5.77 24.29 7.80
C HIS A 598 4.84 25.22 7.02
N TYR A 599 4.28 26.24 7.69
CA TYR A 599 3.45 27.25 7.04
C TYR A 599 4.21 27.97 5.91
N TYR A 600 5.43 28.44 6.21
CA TYR A 600 6.29 29.10 5.23
C TYR A 600 6.64 28.19 4.05
N LYS A 601 7.05 26.93 4.33
CA LYS A 601 7.33 25.92 3.30
C LYS A 601 6.13 25.72 2.38
N ARG A 602 4.92 25.58 2.94
CA ARG A 602 3.69 25.37 2.17
C ARG A 602 3.32 26.55 1.29
N HIS A 603 3.44 27.78 1.79
CA HIS A 603 2.90 28.97 1.09
C HIS A 603 3.92 29.68 0.21
N PHE A 604 5.22 29.53 0.48
CA PHE A 604 6.27 30.32 -0.18
C PHE A 604 7.39 29.50 -0.83
N TYR A 605 7.58 28.22 -0.46
CA TYR A 605 8.73 27.43 -0.89
C TYR A 605 8.41 26.17 -1.70
N ARG A 606 7.15 25.71 -1.71
CA ARG A 606 6.70 24.62 -2.61
C ARG A 606 6.55 25.16 -4.04
N ARG A 607 7.67 25.42 -4.70
CA ARG A 607 7.74 25.34 -6.16
C ARG A 607 7.84 23.87 -6.55
#